data_AF-A0A7C3NUF4-F1
#
_entry.id   AF-A0A7C3NUF4-F1
#
_cell.length_a   1.000
_cell.length_b   1.000
_cell.length_c   1.000
_cell.angle_alpha   90.00
_cell.angle_beta   90.00
_cell.angle_gamma   90.00
#
_symmetry.space_group_name_H-M   'P 1'
#
loop_
_entity.id
_entity.type
_entity.pdbx_description
1 polymer ?
#
loop_
_entity_poly.entity_id
_entity_poly.type
_entity_poly.pdbx_seq_one_letter_code
_entity_poly.pdbx_strand_id
1 'polypeptide(L)' 'MARIAFMRKQWAEAEKQYAEIAEKFAHTSAAPQAVYWKGVSRYKATSDHKELNKVAEELKQKHPNSLWALKASIWSR' A
#
# COMPACT_ATOMS: atom_id res chain seq x y z
N MET A 1 2.18 -13.93 -5.07
CA MET A 1 2.20 -13.46 -6.47
C MET A 1 2.46 -11.95 -6.58
N ALA A 2 1.88 -11.10 -5.72
CA ALA A 2 2.02 -9.64 -5.82
C ALA A 2 3.48 -9.13 -5.82
N ARG A 3 4.33 -9.73 -4.99
CA ARG A 3 5.77 -9.41 -4.95
C ARG A 3 6.49 -9.76 -6.26
N ILE A 4 6.06 -10.81 -6.96
CA ILE A 4 6.62 -11.21 -8.26
C ILE A 4 6.22 -10.18 -9.33
N ALA A 5 4.96 -9.73 -9.35
CA ALA A 5 4.51 -8.66 -10.24
C ALA A 5 5.29 -7.36 -10.00
N PHE A 6 5.52 -7.01 -8.72
CA PHE A 6 6.34 -5.86 -8.34
C PHE A 6 7.80 -6.00 -8.84
N MET A 7 8.41 -7.18 -8.70
CA MET A 7 9.76 -7.46 -9.21
C MET A 7 9.83 -7.40 -10.74
N ARG A 8 8.76 -7.80 -11.43
CA ARG A 8 8.63 -7.73 -12.89
C ARG A 8 8.31 -6.32 -13.41
N LYS A 9 8.30 -5.30 -12.54
CA LYS A 9 7.88 -3.92 -12.85
C LYS A 9 6.43 -3.83 -13.35
N GLN A 10 5.61 -4.86 -13.09
CA GLN A 10 4.19 -4.87 -13.41
C GLN A 10 3.41 -4.18 -12.29
N TRP A 11 3.56 -2.85 -12.22
CA TRP A 11 3.03 -2.05 -11.12
C TRP A 11 1.50 -2.09 -11.02
N ALA A 12 0.81 -2.06 -12.16
CA ALA A 12 -0.66 -2.14 -12.22
C ALA A 12 -1.19 -3.51 -11.73
N GLU A 13 -0.51 -4.59 -12.11
CA GLU A 13 -0.83 -5.95 -11.67
C GLU A 13 -0.57 -6.11 -10.15
N ALA A 14 0.57 -5.58 -9.69
CA ALA A 14 0.93 -5.58 -8.29
C ALA A 14 -0.10 -4.79 -7.46
N GLU A 15 -0.51 -3.61 -7.92
CA GLU A 15 -1.55 -2.80 -7.28
C GLU A 15 -2.86 -3.59 -7.14
N LYS A 16 -3.34 -4.23 -8.22
CA LYS A 16 -4.55 -5.06 -8.17
C LYS A 16 -4.43 -6.17 -7.14
N GLN A 17 -3.32 -6.91 -7.15
CA GLN A 17 -3.15 -8.01 -6.20
C GLN A 17 -3.04 -7.51 -4.75
N TYR A 18 -2.37 -6.38 -4.50
CA TYR A 18 -2.33 -5.79 -3.18
C TYR A 18 -3.69 -5.22 -2.75
N ALA A 19 -4.50 -4.69 -3.67
CA ALA A 19 -5.88 -4.30 -3.39
C ALA A 19 -6.74 -5.51 -3.01
N GLU A 20 -6.67 -6.61 -3.76
CA GLU A 20 -7.37 -7.85 -3.42
C GLU A 20 -6.93 -8.42 -2.07
N ILE A 21 -5.63 -8.35 -1.74
CA ILE A 21 -5.14 -8.79 -0.43
C ILE A 21 -5.65 -7.84 0.66
N ALA A 22 -5.67 -6.53 0.43
CA ALA A 22 -6.19 -5.57 1.38
C ALA A 22 -7.68 -5.81 1.67
N GLU A 23 -8.47 -6.19 0.66
CA GLU A 23 -9.89 -6.53 0.82
C GLU A 23 -10.08 -7.91 1.48
N LYS A 24 -9.42 -8.96 0.96
CA LYS A 24 -9.55 -10.34 1.48
C LYS A 24 -9.03 -10.48 2.90
N PHE A 25 -7.98 -9.73 3.25
CA PHE A 25 -7.33 -9.79 4.55
C PHE A 25 -7.62 -8.56 5.41
N ALA A 26 -8.66 -7.78 5.10
CA ALA A 26 -9.06 -6.55 5.78
C ALA A 26 -9.16 -6.67 7.31
N HIS A 27 -9.58 -7.85 7.80
CA HIS A 27 -9.72 -8.14 9.24
C HIS A 27 -8.43 -8.57 9.95
N THR A 28 -7.31 -8.68 9.24
CA THR A 28 -6.04 -9.17 9.81
C THR A 28 -4.97 -8.10 9.76
N SER A 29 -3.90 -8.29 10.53
CA SER A 29 -2.72 -7.40 10.53
C SER A 29 -2.01 -7.31 9.17
N ALA A 30 -2.38 -8.14 8.18
CA ALA A 30 -1.90 -8.06 6.81
C ALA A 30 -2.60 -6.99 5.96
N ALA A 31 -3.79 -6.51 6.35
CA ALA A 31 -4.49 -5.42 5.66
C ALA A 31 -3.63 -4.15 5.50
N PRO A 32 -3.05 -3.59 6.57
CA PRO A 32 -2.25 -2.37 6.44
C PRO A 32 -0.95 -2.59 5.67
N GLN A 33 -0.40 -3.81 5.67
CA GLN A 33 0.73 -4.17 4.81
C GLN A 33 0.34 -4.10 3.33
N ALA A 34 -0.80 -4.67 2.97
CA ALA A 34 -1.27 -4.71 1.59
C ALA A 34 -1.58 -3.29 1.06
N VAL A 35 -2.24 -2.46 1.87
CA VAL A 35 -2.50 -1.05 1.55
C VAL A 35 -1.19 -0.27 1.33
N TYR A 36 -0.18 -0.49 2.17
CA TYR A 36 1.15 0.11 2.01
C TYR A 36 1.77 -0.26 0.65
N TRP A 37 1.84 -1.55 0.33
CA TRP A 37 2.45 -2.01 -0.93
C TRP A 37 1.64 -1.64 -2.18
N LYS A 38 0.32 -1.52 -2.07
CA LYS A 38 -0.54 -0.93 -3.11
C LYS A 38 -0.10 0.49 -3.43
N GLY A 39 0.08 1.32 -2.40
CA GLY A 39 0.60 2.69 -2.55
C GLY A 39 1.98 2.75 -3.20
N VAL A 40 2.93 1.92 -2.76
CA VAL A 40 4.28 1.85 -3.36
C VAL A 40 4.21 1.44 -4.83
N SER A 41 3.37 0.46 -5.17
CA SER A 41 3.20 0.01 -6.55
C SER A 41 2.65 1.14 -7.42
N ARG A 42 1.63 1.85 -6.94
CA ARG A 42 1.03 2.99 -7.65
C ARG A 42 2.03 4.14 -7.81
N TYR A 43 2.79 4.46 -6.77
CA TYR A 43 3.89 5.42 -6.83
C TYR A 43 4.95 5.03 -7.87
N LYS A 44 5.33 3.75 -7.93
CA LYS A 44 6.28 3.29 -8.96
C LYS A 44 5.71 3.35 -10.37
N ALA A 45 4.39 3.29 -10.53
CA ALA A 45 3.70 3.40 -11.81
C ALA A 45 3.59 4.87 -12.28
N THR A 46 3.20 5.77 -11.38
CA THR A 46 2.87 7.16 -11.72
C THR A 46 4.00 8.15 -11.41
N SER A 47 4.99 7.73 -10.60
CA SER A 47 5.97 8.60 -9.94
C SER A 47 5.33 9.74 -9.14
N ASP A 48 4.06 9.61 -8.73
CA ASP A 48 3.34 10.66 -8.00
C ASP A 48 3.35 10.40 -6.50
N HIS A 49 4.01 11.30 -5.77
CA HIS A 49 4.19 11.26 -4.33
C HIS A 49 2.85 11.49 -3.60
N LYS A 50 1.87 12.14 -4.26
CA LYS A 50 0.52 12.37 -3.71
C LYS A 50 -0.22 11.06 -3.43
N GLU A 51 0.05 10.02 -4.21
CA GLU A 51 -0.58 8.71 -4.02
C GLU A 51 -0.09 8.02 -2.74
N LEU A 52 1.19 8.17 -2.39
CA LEU A 52 1.71 7.68 -1.10
C LEU A 52 1.12 8.46 0.08
N ASN A 53 0.92 9.76 -0.11
CA ASN A 53 0.35 10.65 0.90
C ASN A 53 -1.08 10.23 1.25
N LYS A 54 -1.93 9.98 0.23
CA LYS A 54 -3.29 9.44 0.42
C LYS A 54 -3.30 8.09 1.14
N VAL A 55 -2.38 7.21 0.76
CA VAL A 55 -2.27 5.87 1.38
C VAL A 55 -1.82 5.96 2.84
N ALA A 56 -0.94 6.91 3.15
CA ALA A 56 -0.51 7.19 4.52
C ALA A 56 -1.66 7.71 5.39
N GLU A 57 -2.46 8.64 4.87
CA GLU A 57 -3.66 9.11 5.56
C GLU A 57 -4.68 7.99 5.77
N GLU A 58 -4.95 7.17 4.74
CA GLU A 58 -5.88 6.04 4.87
C GLU A 58 -5.41 5.04 5.93
N LEU A 59 -4.11 4.70 5.93
CA LEU A 59 -3.51 3.83 6.95
C LEU A 59 -3.59 4.43 8.34
N LYS A 60 -3.36 5.73 8.48
CA LYS A 60 -3.45 6.43 9.75
C LYS A 60 -4.89 6.48 10.28
N GLN A 61 -5.88 6.62 9.40
CA GLN A 61 -7.29 6.63 9.79
C GLN A 61 -7.83 5.22 10.12
N LYS A 62 -7.56 4.23 9.27
CA LYS A 62 -8.08 2.86 9.45
C LYS A 62 -7.25 2.03 10.44
N HIS A 63 -5.95 2.27 10.52
CA HIS A 63 -5.01 1.47 11.30
C HIS A 63 -3.94 2.32 12.03
N PRO A 64 -4.34 3.28 12.89
CA PRO A 64 -3.42 4.21 13.55
C PRO A 64 -2.33 3.54 14.38
N ASN A 65 -2.62 2.38 14.99
CA ASN A 65 -1.68 1.61 15.82
C ASN A 65 -0.86 0.56 15.04
N SER A 66 -0.93 0.54 13.72
CA SER A 66 -0.15 -0.42 12.91
C SER A 66 1.26 0.10 12.62
N LEU A 67 2.25 -0.79 12.66
CA LEU A 67 3.64 -0.52 12.25
C LEU A 67 3.71 0.08 10.82
N TRP A 68 2.76 -0.29 9.95
CA TRP A 68 2.69 0.22 8.59
C TRP A 68 2.17 1.66 8.51
N ALA A 69 1.27 2.08 9.41
CA ALA A 69 0.85 3.47 9.50
C ALA A 69 2.01 4.36 9.97
N LEU A 70 2.82 3.88 10.92
CA LEU A 70 4.05 4.56 11.35
C LEU A 70 5.07 4.68 10.21
N LYS A 71 5.20 3.65 9.37
CA LYS A 71 6.07 3.71 8.18
C LYS A 71 5.52 4.62 7.09
N ALA A 72 4.21 4.60 6.87
CA ALA A 72 3.56 5.39 5.84
C ALA A 72 3.51 6.88 6.22
N SER A 73 3.49 7.24 7.51
CA SER A 73 3.53 8.64 7.95
C SER A 73 4.76 9.39 7.45
N ILE A 74 5.86 8.70 7.17
CA ILE A 74 7.08 9.25 6.57
C ILE A 74 6.79 9.80 5.15
N TRP A 75 5.85 9.22 4.43
CA TRP A 75 5.44 9.68 3.11
C TRP A 75 4.49 10.87 3.14
N SER A 76 3.93 11.19 4.31
CA SER A 76 2.97 12.28 4.49
C SER A 76 3.62 13.62 4.85
N ARG A 77 4.92 13.77 4.58
CA ARG A 77 5.70 14.95 4.94
C ARG A 77 5.84 15.95 3.78
#